data_AF-A0A917YR46-F1
#
_entry.id   AF-A0A917YR46-F1
#
_cell.length_a   1.000
_cell.length_b   1.000
_cell.length_c   1.000
_cell.angle_alpha   90.00
_cell.angle_beta   90.00
_cell.angle_gamma   90.00
#
_symmetry.space_group_name_H-M   'P 1'
#
loop_
_entity.id
_entity.type
_entity.pdbx_description
1 polymer ?
#
loop_
_entity_poly.entity_id
_entity_poly.type
_entity_poly.pdbx_seq_one_letter_code
_entity_poly.pdbx_strand_id
1 'polypeptide(L)'
;MVASSALRAAFWLWLEDDDRSLVLARTVVEQTARLRVWRVKPEKAGNIEARGSQTSTRDWLDTAGWRRLSILNRSLGEFSHASLPATLANARAALSAIQSQGDALAEHTARGGTLNEIAYAFGSEISYLTRAYHPSLAAAFESVLPYAGVDGTEARVEQWLQRCWMHRGLTLNAN
;
A
#
# COMPACT_ATOMS: atom_id res chain seq x y z
N MET A 1 -3.05 -4.25 15.38
CA MET A 1 -3.62 -2.96 15.85
C MET A 1 -3.04 -1.75 15.11
N VAL A 2 -1.72 -1.60 14.97
CA VAL A 2 -1.08 -0.42 14.31
C VAL A 2 -1.59 -0.16 12.89
N ALA A 3 -1.66 -1.17 12.02
CA ALA A 3 -2.09 -0.99 10.63
C ALA A 3 -3.55 -0.50 10.50
N SER A 4 -4.47 -1.04 11.29
CA SER A 4 -5.88 -0.62 11.29
C SER A 4 -6.05 0.81 11.80
N SER A 5 -5.37 1.17 12.89
CA SER A 5 -5.38 2.55 13.41
C SER A 5 -4.78 3.54 12.40
N ALA A 6 -3.65 3.18 11.77
CA ALA A 6 -3.01 4.00 10.74
C ALA A 6 -3.92 4.18 9.51
N LEU A 7 -4.57 3.09 9.05
CA LEU A 7 -5.48 3.14 7.91
C LEU A 7 -6.69 4.05 8.20
N ARG A 8 -7.31 3.88 9.38
CA ARG A 8 -8.43 4.73 9.81
C ARG A 8 -8.02 6.20 9.85
N ALA A 9 -6.90 6.52 10.50
CA ALA A 9 -6.41 7.90 10.59
C ALA A 9 -6.00 8.46 9.21
N ALA A 10 -5.47 7.64 8.31
CA ALA A 10 -5.16 8.03 6.94
C ALA A 10 -6.41 8.51 6.19
N PHE A 11 -7.51 7.75 6.27
CA PHE A 11 -8.78 8.16 5.66
C PHE A 11 -9.36 9.43 6.28
N TRP A 12 -9.28 9.59 7.62
CA TRP A 12 -9.71 10.81 8.28
C TRP A 12 -8.94 12.04 7.79
N LEU A 13 -7.61 11.98 7.78
CA LEU A 13 -6.76 13.07 7.29
C LEU A 13 -6.99 13.37 5.81
N TRP A 14 -7.25 12.34 5.00
CA TRP A 14 -7.54 12.53 3.58
C TRP A 14 -8.85 13.30 3.35
N LEU A 15 -9.89 13.03 4.17
CA LEU A 15 -11.14 13.79 4.12
C LEU A 15 -10.96 15.27 4.51
N GLU A 16 -9.94 15.56 5.32
CA GLU A 16 -9.52 16.92 5.69
C GLU A 16 -8.55 17.55 4.66
N ASP A 17 -8.34 16.90 3.52
CA ASP A 17 -7.42 17.32 2.46
C ASP A 17 -5.92 17.29 2.86
N ASP A 18 -5.58 16.63 3.97
CA ASP A 18 -4.24 16.64 4.55
C ASP A 18 -3.33 15.52 4.00
N ASP A 19 -2.15 15.91 3.50
CA ASP A 19 -1.15 15.00 2.94
C ASP A 19 -0.52 14.05 3.95
N ARG A 20 -0.62 14.33 5.26
CA ARG A 20 -0.22 13.41 6.32
C ARG A 20 -0.96 12.08 6.27
N SER A 21 -2.11 12.03 5.58
CA SER A 21 -2.79 10.78 5.22
C SER A 21 -1.87 9.77 4.52
N LEU A 22 -1.01 10.24 3.62
CA LEU A 22 -0.11 9.39 2.82
C LEU A 22 1.09 8.88 3.62
N VAL A 23 1.50 9.62 4.65
CA VAL A 23 2.51 9.18 5.62
C VAL A 23 2.02 7.95 6.37
N LEU A 24 0.78 8.00 6.87
CA LEU A 24 0.17 6.88 7.58
C LEU A 24 -0.06 5.67 6.65
N ALA A 25 -0.36 5.92 5.38
CA ALA A 25 -0.52 4.88 4.37
C ALA A 25 0.75 4.02 4.20
N ARG A 26 1.95 4.62 4.35
CA ARG A 26 3.22 3.89 4.30
C ARG A 26 3.34 2.83 5.41
N THR A 27 2.90 3.16 6.62
CA THR A 27 2.84 2.18 7.72
C THR A 27 1.94 1.01 7.37
N VAL A 28 0.78 1.27 6.75
CA VAL A 28 -0.14 0.20 6.33
C VAL A 28 0.52 -0.69 5.28
N VAL A 29 1.18 -0.12 4.27
CA VAL A 29 1.91 -0.88 3.24
C VAL A 29 2.97 -1.79 3.86
N GLU A 30 3.77 -1.28 4.80
CA GLU A 30 4.78 -2.08 5.49
C GLU A 30 4.16 -3.25 6.27
N GLN A 31 3.14 -2.97 7.08
CA GLN A 31 2.49 -4.01 7.88
C GLN A 31 1.79 -5.05 6.99
N THR A 32 1.24 -4.62 5.86
CA THR A 32 0.62 -5.49 4.86
C THR A 32 1.65 -6.42 4.21
N ALA A 33 2.82 -5.89 3.86
CA ALA A 33 3.94 -6.69 3.36
C ALA A 33 4.45 -7.68 4.42
N ARG A 34 4.58 -7.25 5.68
CA ARG A 34 4.96 -8.11 6.81
C ARG A 34 3.96 -9.25 7.01
N LEU A 35 2.66 -8.97 6.98
CA LEU A 35 1.61 -10.00 7.05
C LEU A 35 1.74 -11.03 5.93
N ARG A 36 1.94 -10.56 4.68
CA ARG A 36 2.16 -11.45 3.53
C ARG A 36 3.40 -12.33 3.73
N VAL A 37 4.52 -11.76 4.17
CA VAL A 37 5.76 -12.52 4.40
C VAL A 37 5.57 -13.58 5.48
N TRP A 38 4.92 -13.25 6.60
CA TRP A 38 4.58 -14.25 7.62
C TRP A 38 3.70 -15.37 7.08
N ARG A 39 2.72 -15.04 6.23
CA ARG A 39 1.82 -16.02 5.60
C ARG A 39 2.54 -16.94 4.61
N VAL A 40 3.39 -16.39 3.73
CA VAL A 40 3.95 -17.15 2.59
C VAL A 40 5.37 -17.66 2.82
N LYS A 41 6.14 -17.03 3.73
CA LYS A 41 7.57 -17.29 3.97
C LYS A 41 7.91 -17.08 5.46
N PRO A 42 7.29 -17.83 6.40
CA PRO A 42 7.44 -17.60 7.84
C PRO A 42 8.90 -17.66 8.33
N GLU A 43 9.73 -18.55 7.78
CA GLU A 43 11.15 -18.62 8.12
C GLU A 43 11.90 -17.32 7.77
N LYS A 44 11.61 -16.74 6.60
CA LYS A 44 12.20 -15.44 6.21
C LYS A 44 11.66 -14.31 7.07
N ALA A 45 10.39 -14.38 7.48
CA ALA A 45 9.81 -13.41 8.40
C ALA A 45 10.58 -13.37 9.73
N GLY A 46 10.84 -14.54 10.33
CA GLY A 46 11.64 -14.66 11.55
C GLY A 46 13.05 -14.10 11.40
N ASN A 47 13.72 -14.37 10.26
CA ASN A 47 15.05 -13.84 9.98
C ASN A 47 15.08 -12.31 9.83
N ILE A 48 14.02 -11.71 9.26
CA ILE A 48 13.91 -10.26 9.14
C ILE A 48 13.68 -9.66 10.53
N GLU A 49 12.75 -10.21 11.33
CA GLU A 49 12.48 -9.70 12.68
C GLU A 49 13.67 -9.81 13.61
N ALA A 50 14.47 -10.87 13.49
CA ALA A 50 15.69 -11.04 14.28
C ALA A 50 16.73 -9.91 14.07
N ARG A 51 16.67 -9.18 12.94
CA ARG A 51 17.54 -8.00 12.69
C ARG A 51 17.11 -6.76 13.46
N GLY A 52 15.92 -6.75 14.05
CA GLY A 52 15.40 -5.65 14.85
C GLY A 52 15.41 -4.32 14.08
N SER A 53 16.05 -3.30 14.67
CA SER A 53 16.12 -1.92 14.14
C SER A 53 16.86 -1.76 12.82
N GLN A 54 17.59 -2.79 12.36
CA GLN A 54 18.24 -2.78 11.04
C GLN A 54 17.26 -3.09 9.90
N THR A 55 16.04 -3.48 10.21
CA THR A 55 15.00 -3.80 9.23
C THR A 55 14.37 -2.54 8.67
N SER A 56 14.30 -2.45 7.35
CA SER A 56 13.61 -1.37 6.63
C SER A 56 12.29 -1.86 6.01
N THR A 57 11.39 -0.91 5.69
CA THR A 57 10.18 -1.18 4.90
C THR A 57 10.49 -1.91 3.58
N ARG A 58 11.65 -1.61 2.97
CA ARG A 58 12.09 -2.23 1.71
C ARG A 58 12.33 -3.73 1.88
N ASP A 59 12.90 -4.17 2.99
CA ASP A 59 13.19 -5.59 3.24
C ASP A 59 11.91 -6.42 3.25
N TRP A 60 10.84 -5.89 3.86
CA TRP A 60 9.52 -6.51 3.84
C TRP A 60 8.90 -6.53 2.45
N LEU A 61 8.93 -5.41 1.73
CA LEU A 61 8.38 -5.31 0.38
C LEU A 61 9.08 -6.27 -0.59
N ASP A 62 10.41 -6.33 -0.57
CA ASP A 62 11.18 -7.21 -1.44
C ASP A 62 10.89 -8.68 -1.13
N THR A 63 10.86 -9.05 0.17
CA THR A 63 10.58 -10.43 0.59
C THR A 63 9.14 -10.86 0.27
N ALA A 64 8.18 -9.92 0.34
CA ALA A 64 6.78 -10.12 -0.03
C ALA A 64 6.58 -10.33 -1.55
N GLY A 65 7.59 -10.04 -2.38
CA GLY A 65 7.48 -10.01 -3.84
C GLY A 65 6.89 -8.69 -4.37
N TRP A 66 6.87 -7.64 -3.55
CA TRP A 66 6.27 -6.33 -3.83
C TRP A 66 7.29 -5.24 -4.12
N ARG A 67 8.49 -5.62 -4.57
CA ARG A 67 9.51 -4.69 -5.09
C ARG A 67 8.95 -3.72 -6.15
N ARG A 68 7.92 -4.14 -6.88
CA ARG A 68 7.20 -3.33 -7.87
C ARG A 68 6.50 -2.10 -7.28
N LEU A 69 6.20 -2.09 -5.97
CA LEU A 69 5.70 -0.92 -5.25
C LEU A 69 6.78 0.13 -4.94
N SER A 70 7.99 0.02 -5.50
CA SER A 70 9.09 0.96 -5.21
C SER A 70 8.76 2.41 -5.55
N ILE A 71 8.02 2.69 -6.63
CA ILE A 71 7.57 4.06 -6.95
C ILE A 71 6.55 4.58 -5.94
N LEU A 72 5.60 3.73 -5.52
CA LEU A 72 4.64 4.06 -4.47
C LEU A 72 5.37 4.37 -3.16
N ASN A 73 6.24 3.47 -2.69
CA ASN A 73 6.94 3.62 -1.42
C ASN A 73 7.84 4.87 -1.39
N ARG A 74 8.48 5.22 -2.52
CA ARG A 74 9.21 6.49 -2.66
C ARG A 74 8.27 7.69 -2.58
N SER A 75 7.17 7.66 -3.34
CA SER A 75 6.18 8.75 -3.36
C SER A 75 5.57 9.00 -1.99
N LEU A 76 5.19 7.96 -1.25
CA LEU A 76 4.70 8.08 0.14
C LEU A 76 5.79 8.61 1.10
N GLY A 77 7.05 8.29 0.82
CA GLY A 77 8.19 8.80 1.57
C GLY A 77 8.33 10.32 1.49
N GLU A 78 8.04 10.92 0.34
CA GLU A 78 8.13 12.38 0.18
C GLU A 78 7.15 13.15 1.06
N PHE A 79 6.00 12.57 1.39
CA PHE A 79 5.05 13.19 2.32
C PHE A 79 5.48 13.05 3.79
N SER A 80 6.42 12.16 4.09
CA SER A 80 6.90 11.88 5.46
C SER A 80 7.94 12.89 5.94
N HIS A 81 8.50 13.68 5.03
CA HIS A 81 9.54 14.66 5.31
C HIS A 81 9.01 16.08 5.09
N ALA A 82 9.71 17.08 5.62
CA ALA A 82 9.50 18.48 5.23
C ALA A 82 10.05 18.70 3.81
N SER A 83 9.48 17.99 2.83
CA SER A 83 9.90 18.02 1.44
C SER A 83 9.49 19.34 0.78
N LEU A 84 10.28 19.77 -0.20
CA LEU A 84 10.01 20.98 -0.98
C LEU A 84 8.69 20.83 -1.75
N PRO A 85 7.95 21.93 -2.00
CA PRO A 85 6.69 21.88 -2.76
C PRO A 85 6.81 21.20 -4.12
N ALA A 86 7.93 21.38 -4.83
CA ALA A 86 8.20 20.73 -6.11
C ALA A 86 8.28 19.19 -5.98
N THR A 87 8.90 18.69 -4.92
CA THR A 87 9.01 17.25 -4.65
C THR A 87 7.65 16.65 -4.32
N LEU A 88 6.82 17.36 -3.55
CA LEU A 88 5.45 16.94 -3.27
C LEU A 88 4.57 16.91 -4.53
N ALA A 89 4.75 17.88 -5.44
CA ALA A 89 4.05 17.87 -6.73
C ALA A 89 4.43 16.64 -7.57
N ASN A 90 5.71 16.29 -7.65
CA ASN A 90 6.17 15.09 -8.35
C ASN A 90 5.67 13.80 -7.69
N ALA A 91 5.62 13.75 -6.36
CA ALA A 91 5.05 12.61 -5.64
C ALA A 91 3.56 12.45 -5.95
N ARG A 92 2.77 13.54 -5.99
CA ARG A 92 1.36 13.50 -6.41
C ARG A 92 1.20 13.06 -7.85
N ALA A 93 2.03 13.56 -8.76
CA ALA A 93 2.03 13.14 -10.16
C ALA A 93 2.36 11.63 -10.31
N ALA A 94 3.29 11.11 -9.52
CA ALA A 94 3.59 9.69 -9.48
C ALA A 94 2.42 8.86 -8.95
N LEU A 95 1.70 9.34 -7.93
CA LEU A 95 0.47 8.69 -7.43
C LEU A 95 -0.65 8.68 -8.49
N SER A 96 -0.83 9.79 -9.21
CA SER A 96 -1.77 9.89 -10.34
C SER A 96 -1.42 8.87 -11.43
N ALA A 97 -0.14 8.79 -11.82
CA ALA A 97 0.31 7.89 -12.87
C ALA A 97 0.08 6.39 -12.57
N ILE A 98 0.13 5.98 -11.30
CA ILE A 98 -0.06 4.56 -10.92
C ILE A 98 -1.54 4.17 -10.70
N GLN A 99 -2.47 5.13 -10.82
CA GLN A 99 -3.90 4.83 -10.81
C GLN A 99 -4.34 4.03 -12.04
N SER A 100 -5.57 3.49 -11.99
CA SER A 100 -6.20 2.85 -13.14
C SER A 100 -6.25 3.79 -14.34
N GLN A 101 -5.86 3.29 -15.52
CA GLN A 101 -5.80 4.07 -16.76
C GLN A 101 -7.15 4.71 -17.11
N GLY A 102 -7.11 5.98 -17.56
CA GLY A 102 -8.27 6.66 -18.15
C GLY A 102 -9.11 7.52 -17.21
N ASP A 103 -8.69 7.75 -15.97
CA ASP A 103 -9.37 8.69 -15.09
C ASP A 103 -9.00 10.14 -15.45
N ALA A 104 -9.94 10.88 -16.06
CA ALA A 104 -9.78 12.31 -16.36
C ALA A 104 -9.57 13.16 -15.09
N LEU A 105 -9.93 12.62 -13.92
CA LEU A 105 -9.76 13.24 -12.61
C LEU A 105 -8.60 12.63 -11.82
N ALA A 106 -7.69 11.88 -12.47
CA ALA A 106 -6.62 11.14 -11.78
C ALA A 106 -5.78 12.02 -10.84
N GLU A 107 -5.51 13.26 -11.23
CA GLU A 107 -4.78 14.22 -10.38
C GLU A 107 -5.53 14.55 -9.08
N HIS A 108 -6.86 14.58 -9.12
CA HIS A 108 -7.72 14.89 -7.97
C HIS A 108 -8.05 13.63 -7.14
N THR A 109 -8.11 12.46 -7.76
CA THR A 109 -8.47 11.20 -7.11
C THR A 109 -7.24 10.41 -6.61
N ALA A 110 -6.02 10.78 -7.02
CA ALA A 110 -4.74 10.07 -6.76
C ALA A 110 -4.60 9.56 -5.32
N ARG A 111 -4.82 10.45 -4.34
CA ARG A 111 -4.64 10.14 -2.91
C ARG A 111 -5.69 9.15 -2.41
N GLY A 112 -6.97 9.41 -2.68
CA GLY A 112 -8.06 8.52 -2.30
C GLY A 112 -7.96 7.15 -2.98
N GLY A 113 -7.62 7.13 -4.28
CA GLY A 113 -7.36 5.90 -5.02
C GLY A 113 -6.20 5.10 -4.43
N THR A 114 -5.10 5.77 -4.05
CA THR A 114 -3.96 5.13 -3.38
C THR A 114 -4.37 4.52 -2.04
N LEU A 115 -5.13 5.25 -1.21
CA LEU A 115 -5.65 4.72 0.06
C LEU A 115 -6.56 3.52 -0.16
N ASN A 116 -7.41 3.54 -1.19
CA ASN A 116 -8.29 2.43 -1.52
C ASN A 116 -7.51 1.17 -1.93
N GLU A 117 -6.45 1.29 -2.74
CA GLU A 117 -5.63 0.13 -3.12
C GLU A 117 -4.84 -0.44 -1.94
N ILE A 118 -4.34 0.44 -1.04
CA ILE A 118 -3.67 0.02 0.19
C ILE A 118 -4.65 -0.69 1.14
N ALA A 119 -5.84 -0.12 1.33
CA ALA A 119 -6.91 -0.73 2.13
C ALA A 119 -7.31 -2.09 1.59
N TYR A 120 -7.43 -2.20 0.26
CA TYR A 120 -7.75 -3.45 -0.41
C TYR A 120 -6.67 -4.50 -0.20
N ALA A 121 -5.40 -4.17 -0.44
CA ALA A 121 -4.28 -5.09 -0.23
C ALA A 121 -4.20 -5.56 1.23
N PHE A 122 -4.40 -4.64 2.19
CA PHE A 122 -4.37 -4.95 3.61
C PHE A 122 -5.50 -5.90 4.00
N GLY A 123 -6.72 -5.57 3.59
CA GLY A 123 -7.88 -6.39 3.89
C GLY A 123 -7.86 -7.75 3.19
N SER A 124 -7.28 -7.83 1.98
CA SER A 124 -7.03 -9.10 1.29
C SER A 124 -6.09 -10.00 2.09
N GLU A 125 -4.98 -9.48 2.62
CA GLU A 125 -4.06 -10.28 3.45
C GLU A 125 -4.69 -10.69 4.79
N ILE A 126 -5.56 -9.86 5.38
CA ILE A 126 -6.38 -10.27 6.53
C ILE A 126 -7.28 -11.45 6.16
N SER A 127 -8.01 -11.35 5.04
CA SER A 127 -8.90 -12.46 4.63
C SER A 127 -8.12 -13.76 4.44
N TYR A 128 -6.97 -13.72 3.76
CA TYR A 128 -6.14 -14.91 3.58
C TYR A 128 -5.69 -15.53 4.91
N LEU A 129 -5.31 -14.71 5.89
CA LEU A 129 -4.93 -15.19 7.22
C LEU A 129 -6.13 -15.77 7.97
N THR A 130 -7.26 -15.08 7.95
CA THR A 130 -8.47 -15.51 8.65
C THR A 130 -9.04 -16.79 8.06
N ARG A 131 -8.91 -17.02 6.74
CA ARG A 131 -9.43 -18.20 6.06
C ARG A 131 -8.88 -19.51 6.63
N ALA A 132 -7.65 -19.51 7.12
CA ALA A 132 -7.03 -20.69 7.73
C ALA A 132 -7.68 -21.08 9.08
N TYR A 133 -8.28 -20.15 9.80
CA TYR A 133 -8.81 -20.35 11.15
C TYR A 133 -10.34 -20.24 11.25
N HIS A 134 -10.94 -19.31 10.50
CA HIS A 134 -12.36 -18.99 10.51
C HIS A 134 -12.87 -18.66 9.09
N PRO A 135 -13.19 -19.67 8.26
CA PRO A 135 -13.62 -19.48 6.87
C PRO A 135 -14.86 -18.59 6.72
N SER A 136 -15.82 -18.67 7.64
CA SER A 136 -17.02 -17.82 7.63
C SER A 136 -16.70 -16.34 7.87
N LEU A 137 -15.72 -16.05 8.73
CA LEU A 137 -15.27 -14.68 8.96
C LEU A 137 -14.46 -14.15 7.76
N ALA A 138 -13.67 -14.99 7.09
CA ALA A 138 -12.99 -14.61 5.86
C ALA A 138 -13.98 -14.23 4.74
N ALA A 139 -15.05 -15.02 4.57
CA ALA A 139 -16.13 -14.70 3.64
C ALA A 139 -16.84 -13.37 3.98
N ALA A 140 -17.02 -13.08 5.27
CA ALA A 140 -17.57 -11.80 5.72
C ALA A 140 -16.59 -10.63 5.46
N PHE A 141 -15.28 -10.83 5.60
CA PHE A 141 -14.29 -9.82 5.21
C PHE A 141 -14.35 -9.55 3.71
N GLU A 142 -14.39 -10.59 2.88
CA GLU A 142 -14.48 -10.45 1.43
C GLU A 142 -15.73 -9.70 0.95
N SER A 143 -16.85 -9.83 1.67
CA SER A 143 -18.08 -9.12 1.32
C SER A 143 -18.05 -7.63 1.66
N VAL A 144 -17.23 -7.22 2.63
CA VAL A 144 -17.09 -5.81 3.05
C VAL A 144 -15.85 -5.13 2.52
N LEU A 145 -14.89 -5.88 1.94
CA LEU A 145 -13.82 -5.26 1.19
C LEU A 145 -14.45 -4.45 0.07
N PRO A 146 -14.07 -3.17 -0.09
CA PRO A 146 -14.57 -2.40 -1.20
C PRO A 146 -14.25 -3.22 -2.47
N TYR A 147 -15.23 -3.41 -3.34
CA TYR A 147 -15.13 -4.15 -4.60
C TYR A 147 -15.19 -5.70 -4.53
N ALA A 148 -16.13 -6.25 -3.74
CA ALA A 148 -16.43 -7.68 -3.66
C ALA A 148 -16.62 -8.35 -5.04
N GLY A 149 -15.77 -9.34 -5.34
CA GLY A 149 -15.81 -10.20 -6.51
C GLY A 149 -14.93 -11.43 -6.27
N VAL A 150 -15.49 -12.62 -6.46
CA VAL A 150 -14.99 -13.91 -5.94
C VAL A 150 -13.65 -14.36 -6.58
N ASP A 151 -13.20 -13.73 -7.66
CA ASP A 151 -11.93 -14.04 -8.34
C ASP A 151 -10.87 -12.92 -8.27
N GLY A 152 -11.11 -11.86 -7.47
CA GLY A 152 -10.44 -10.56 -7.65
C GLY A 152 -9.24 -10.22 -6.76
N THR A 153 -8.98 -10.92 -5.65
CA THR A 153 -8.06 -10.41 -4.61
C THR A 153 -6.60 -10.34 -5.03
N GLU A 154 -6.02 -11.45 -5.49
CA GLU A 154 -4.61 -11.46 -5.88
C GLU A 154 -4.40 -10.85 -7.28
N ALA A 155 -5.35 -11.06 -8.20
CA ALA A 155 -5.30 -10.47 -9.54
C ALA A 155 -5.33 -8.94 -9.50
N ARG A 156 -6.12 -8.34 -8.60
CA ARG A 156 -6.15 -6.88 -8.43
C ARG A 156 -4.87 -6.34 -7.83
N VAL A 157 -4.35 -6.96 -6.77
CA VAL A 157 -3.05 -6.58 -6.19
C VAL A 157 -1.96 -6.71 -7.26
N GLU A 158 -2.00 -7.76 -8.07
CA GLU A 158 -1.08 -7.97 -9.19
C GLU A 158 -1.19 -6.89 -10.28
N GLN A 159 -2.41 -6.51 -10.67
CA GLN A 159 -2.62 -5.39 -11.59
C GLN A 159 -2.06 -4.08 -11.03
N TRP A 160 -2.28 -3.81 -9.75
CA TRP A 160 -1.73 -2.62 -9.09
C TRP A 160 -0.19 -2.66 -9.03
N LEU A 161 0.40 -3.81 -8.70
CA LEU A 161 1.85 -4.02 -8.77
C LEU A 161 2.39 -3.77 -10.18
N GLN A 162 1.67 -4.25 -11.20
CA GLN A 162 2.06 -4.04 -12.59
C GLN A 162 2.00 -2.56 -12.99
N ARG A 163 0.98 -1.81 -12.57
CA ARG A 163 0.90 -0.36 -12.80
C ARG A 163 2.08 0.36 -12.15
N CYS A 164 2.37 0.06 -10.89
CA CYS A 164 3.54 0.63 -10.21
C CYS A 164 4.85 0.30 -10.96
N TRP A 165 4.97 -0.90 -11.52
CA TRP A 165 6.14 -1.32 -12.28
C TRP A 165 6.31 -0.58 -13.61
N MET A 166 5.22 -0.29 -14.31
CA MET A 166 5.24 0.49 -15.56
C MET A 166 5.79 1.90 -15.33
N HIS A 167 5.51 2.49 -14.18
CA HIS A 167 5.92 3.86 -13.82
C HIS A 167 7.19 3.94 -12.96
N ARG A 168 7.97 2.84 -12.85
CA ARG A 168 9.18 2.79 -12.02
C ARG A 168 10.25 3.85 -12.35
N GLY A 169 10.26 4.33 -13.60
CA GLY A 169 11.21 5.33 -14.11
C GLY A 169 10.87 6.78 -13.78
N LEU A 170 9.73 7.06 -13.12
CA LEU A 170 9.39 8.41 -12.70
C LEU A 170 10.38 8.93 -11.65
N THR A 171 10.87 10.15 -11.87
CA THR A 171 11.78 10.86 -10.97
C THR A 171 10.97 11.75 -10.04
N LEU A 172 11.25 11.70 -8.73
CA LEU A 172 10.56 12.53 -7.73
C LEU A 172 11.29 13.84 -7.43
N ASN A 173 12.59 13.91 -7.72
CA ASN A 173 13.39 15.11 -7.53
C ASN A 173 13.34 15.99 -8.78
N ALA A 174 13.17 17.30 -8.58
CA ALA A 174 13.58 18.26 -9.59
C ALA A 174 15.11 18.28 -9.63
N ASN A 175 15.71 18.19 -10.81
CA ASN A 175 17.13 18.52 -10.98
C ASN A 175 17.39 19.98 -10.62
#